data_AF-A0A5C8LGJ9-F1
#
_entry.id   AF-A0A5C8LGJ9-F1
#
_cell.length_a   1.000
_cell.length_b   1.000
_cell.length_c   1.000
_cell.angle_alpha   90.00
_cell.angle_beta   90.00
_cell.angle_gamma   90.00
#
_symmetry.space_group_name_H-M   'P 1'
#
loop_
_entity.id
_entity.type
_entity.pdbx_description
1 polymer ?
#
loop_
_entity_poly.entity_id
_entity_poly.type
_entity_poly.pdbx_seq_one_letter_code
_entity_poly.pdbx_strand_id
1 'polypeptide(L)'
;MATVSGPGVEKVSLDEASLEDESGRQVALLKNEPSKDDHLDKQVIMMPVKPLEQDMTYRAQIKLTATMSDGTRRAFSKDWTFRTEPIQGIGVTKLHKDAAAYALQMGNLDLNRQHSVRFGLTDHIYYVDTIPFLMKQEPLIVVGTSFLYIRDLAAALGASVSWDDSQKAAVYKKKDKEIVFYNNQNAYSLNGENYSTDSGAN
;
A
#
# COMPACT_ATOMS: atom_id res chain seq x y z
N MET A 1 15.05 -5.98 -5.13
CA MET A 1 16.33 -6.45 -5.73
C MET A 1 16.77 -5.40 -6.74
N ALA A 2 18.07 -5.10 -6.79
CA ALA A 2 18.65 -4.25 -7.81
C ALA A 2 19.83 -4.97 -8.45
N THR A 3 19.95 -4.86 -9.77
CA THR A 3 20.95 -5.55 -10.57
C THR A 3 21.58 -4.56 -11.53
N VAL A 4 22.90 -4.61 -11.68
CA VAL A 4 23.62 -3.91 -12.75
C VAL A 4 24.00 -4.94 -13.80
N SER A 5 23.51 -4.78 -15.02
CA SER A 5 23.79 -5.66 -16.14
C SER A 5 24.42 -4.87 -17.29
N GLY A 6 25.30 -5.53 -18.03
CA GLY A 6 25.98 -4.96 -19.18
C GLY A 6 27.32 -5.64 -19.47
N PRO A 7 27.88 -5.43 -20.67
CA PRO A 7 29.21 -5.94 -21.01
C PRO A 7 30.26 -5.47 -20.01
N GLY A 8 31.12 -6.39 -19.57
CA GLY A 8 32.24 -6.09 -18.68
C GLY A 8 31.88 -5.83 -17.22
N VAL A 9 30.61 -5.85 -16.81
CA VAL A 9 30.26 -5.75 -15.38
C VAL A 9 30.65 -7.05 -14.67
N GLU A 10 31.57 -7.00 -13.72
CA GLU A 10 32.01 -8.18 -12.96
C GLU A 10 31.33 -8.25 -11.61
N LYS A 11 31.46 -7.18 -10.80
CA LYS A 11 30.97 -7.14 -9.42
C LYS A 11 30.35 -5.79 -9.08
N VAL A 12 29.37 -5.77 -8.17
CA VAL A 12 28.80 -4.53 -7.61
C VAL A 12 29.10 -4.42 -6.12
N SER A 13 29.07 -3.19 -5.64
CA SER A 13 29.09 -2.85 -4.21
C SER A 13 27.97 -1.87 -3.91
N LEU A 14 27.40 -1.98 -2.71
CA LEU A 14 26.33 -1.13 -2.25
C LEU A 14 26.91 0.11 -1.56
N ASP A 15 26.71 1.28 -2.16
CA ASP A 15 27.14 2.54 -1.56
C ASP A 15 26.04 3.10 -0.64
N GLU A 16 24.80 3.11 -1.13
CA GLU A 16 23.66 3.65 -0.41
C GLU A 16 22.36 2.90 -0.75
N ALA A 17 21.52 2.73 0.26
CA ALA A 17 20.17 2.22 0.13
C ALA A 17 19.28 2.82 1.21
N SER A 18 18.23 3.51 0.78
CA SER A 18 17.22 4.09 1.65
C SER A 18 15.81 3.79 1.14
N LEU A 19 14.89 3.73 2.08
CA LEU A 19 13.46 3.66 1.84
C LEU A 19 12.81 4.60 2.84
N GLU A 20 12.06 5.57 2.34
CA GLU A 20 11.37 6.57 3.14
C GLU A 20 9.86 6.43 2.92
N ASP A 21 9.08 6.56 3.98
CA ASP A 21 7.63 6.69 3.86
C ASP A 21 7.24 8.10 3.39
N GLU A 22 5.95 8.31 3.13
CA GLU A 22 5.41 9.60 2.65
C GLU A 22 5.61 10.77 3.62
N SER A 23 5.90 10.48 4.91
CA SER A 23 6.24 11.49 5.92
C SER A 23 7.75 11.77 6.02
N GLY A 24 8.55 11.08 5.22
CA GLY A 24 10.02 11.16 5.23
C GLY A 24 10.68 10.31 6.32
N ARG A 25 9.95 9.43 7.00
CA ARG A 25 10.56 8.54 8.00
C ARG A 25 11.27 7.39 7.30
N GLN A 26 12.49 7.11 7.74
CA GLN A 26 13.29 5.98 7.27
C GLN A 26 12.68 4.63 7.68
N VAL A 27 12.54 3.74 6.70
CA VAL A 27 12.15 2.33 6.89
C VAL A 27 13.41 1.49 7.00
N ALA A 28 13.51 0.70 8.08
CA ALA A 28 14.64 -0.20 8.28
C ALA A 28 14.69 -1.28 7.19
N LEU A 29 15.89 -1.50 6.63
CA LEU A 29 16.14 -2.48 5.56
C LEU A 29 17.12 -3.56 6.01
N LEU A 30 16.78 -4.81 5.72
CA LEU A 30 17.74 -5.90 5.58
C LEU A 30 18.46 -5.76 4.23
N LYS A 31 19.77 -5.95 4.22
CA LYS A 31 20.63 -5.79 3.03
C LYS A 31 21.46 -7.05 2.85
N ASN A 32 21.41 -7.64 1.66
CA ASN A 32 22.31 -8.69 1.23
C ASN A 32 23.09 -8.20 0.00
N GLU A 33 24.41 -8.30 0.05
CA GLU A 33 25.33 -7.64 -0.87
C GLU A 33 26.52 -8.56 -1.18
N PRO A 34 27.22 -8.35 -2.32
CA PRO A 34 28.34 -9.20 -2.75
C PRO A 34 29.55 -9.31 -1.81
N SER A 35 29.60 -8.48 -0.76
CA SER A 35 30.61 -8.55 0.30
C SER A 35 30.25 -9.55 1.41
N LYS A 36 28.98 -9.97 1.47
CA LYS A 36 28.40 -10.81 2.54
C LYS A 36 27.81 -12.13 2.02
N ASP A 37 27.64 -12.27 0.71
CA ASP A 37 27.08 -13.44 0.05
C ASP A 37 27.80 -13.67 -1.30
N ASP A 38 28.43 -14.83 -1.43
CA ASP A 38 29.22 -15.26 -2.59
C ASP A 38 28.37 -15.71 -3.78
N HIS A 39 27.06 -15.86 -3.60
CA HIS A 39 26.10 -16.08 -4.68
C HIS A 39 25.65 -14.76 -5.35
N LEU A 40 26.10 -13.62 -4.84
CA LEU A 40 25.79 -12.30 -5.39
C LEU A 40 27.07 -11.67 -5.96
N ASP A 41 27.10 -11.46 -7.26
CA ASP A 41 28.17 -10.66 -7.90
C ASP A 41 27.64 -9.33 -8.41
N LYS A 42 26.52 -9.36 -9.14
CA LYS A 42 26.02 -8.20 -9.91
C LYS A 42 24.73 -7.60 -9.34
N GLN A 43 24.37 -8.02 -8.14
CA GLN A 43 23.07 -7.76 -7.57
C GLN A 43 23.15 -7.51 -6.07
N VAL A 44 22.21 -6.72 -5.58
CA VAL A 44 21.97 -6.52 -4.16
C VAL A 44 20.49 -6.75 -3.87
N ILE A 45 20.22 -7.32 -2.72
CA ILE A 45 18.87 -7.56 -2.23
C ILE A 45 18.64 -6.64 -1.04
N MET A 46 17.53 -5.93 -1.08
CA MET A 46 17.07 -5.05 -0.02
C MET A 46 15.64 -5.41 0.28
N MET A 47 15.33 -5.56 1.57
CA MET A 47 14.01 -5.93 2.03
C MET A 47 13.66 -5.15 3.30
N PRO A 48 12.46 -4.57 3.41
CA PRO A 48 11.98 -4.01 4.66
C PRO A 48 12.04 -5.04 5.80
N VAL A 49 12.48 -4.62 6.99
CA VAL A 49 12.52 -5.49 8.19
C VAL A 49 11.10 -5.87 8.65
N LYS A 50 10.13 -5.00 8.38
CA LYS A 50 8.70 -5.21 8.66
C LYS A 50 7.90 -5.03 7.38
N PRO A 51 6.74 -5.70 7.23
CA PRO A 51 5.81 -5.42 6.14
C PRO A 51 5.53 -3.92 6.03
N LEU A 52 5.52 -3.40 4.81
CA LEU A 52 5.15 -2.02 4.54
C LEU A 52 3.66 -1.83 4.84
N GLU A 53 3.29 -0.67 5.39
CA GLU A 53 1.88 -0.37 5.62
C GLU A 53 1.14 -0.23 4.29
N GLN A 54 -0.16 -0.54 4.31
CA GLN A 54 -1.05 -0.46 3.16
C GLN A 54 -1.34 1.00 2.78
N ASP A 55 -1.70 1.21 1.53
CA ASP A 55 -2.11 2.49 0.97
C ASP A 55 -1.14 3.67 1.19
N MET A 56 0.15 3.39 1.35
CA MET A 56 1.18 4.38 1.64
C MET A 56 2.17 4.50 0.50
N THR A 57 2.56 5.74 0.22
CA THR A 57 3.60 6.05 -0.75
C THR A 57 4.98 5.94 -0.09
N TYR A 58 5.93 5.33 -0.79
CA TYR A 58 7.31 5.21 -0.37
C TYR A 58 8.25 5.70 -1.47
N ARG A 59 9.34 6.33 -1.08
CA ARG A 59 10.45 6.69 -1.95
C ARG A 59 11.64 5.79 -1.66
N ALA A 60 12.13 5.11 -2.69
CA ALA A 60 13.29 4.24 -2.60
C ALA A 60 14.46 4.85 -3.38
N GLN A 61 15.64 4.80 -2.78
CA GLN A 61 16.87 5.22 -3.42
C GLN A 61 17.93 4.13 -3.28
N ILE A 62 18.69 3.92 -4.35
CA ILE A 62 19.84 3.03 -4.36
C ILE A 62 21.01 3.65 -5.11
N LYS A 63 22.21 3.54 -4.53
CA LYS A 63 23.48 3.86 -5.17
C LYS A 63 24.40 2.65 -5.13
N LEU A 64 24.91 2.26 -6.30
CA LEU A 64 25.79 1.13 -6.49
C LEU A 64 27.05 1.56 -7.23
N THR A 65 28.17 0.93 -6.89
CA THR A 65 29.40 1.02 -7.69
C THR A 65 29.69 -0.34 -8.31
N ALA A 66 29.73 -0.40 -9.64
CA ALA A 66 30.15 -1.57 -10.39
C ALA A 66 31.65 -1.52 -10.68
N THR A 67 32.32 -2.66 -10.46
CA THR A 67 33.68 -2.91 -10.93
C THR A 67 33.60 -3.63 -12.27
N MET A 68 34.28 -3.07 -13.26
CA MET A 68 34.30 -3.55 -14.64
C MET A 68 35.52 -4.47 -14.87
N SER A 69 35.50 -5.26 -15.94
CA SER A 69 36.57 -6.21 -16.31
C SER A 69 37.90 -5.55 -16.69
N ASP A 70 37.87 -4.26 -17.05
CA ASP A 70 39.08 -3.44 -17.25
C ASP A 70 39.59 -2.82 -15.93
N GLY A 71 39.01 -3.20 -14.79
CA GLY A 71 39.30 -2.67 -13.46
C GLY A 71 38.67 -1.30 -13.18
N THR A 72 37.99 -0.68 -14.14
CA THR A 72 37.33 0.61 -13.92
C THR A 72 36.13 0.49 -12.98
N ARG A 73 35.80 1.57 -12.29
CA ARG A 73 34.63 1.65 -11.42
C ARG A 73 33.62 2.63 -11.97
N ARG A 74 32.34 2.25 -11.96
CA ARG A 74 31.22 3.09 -12.42
C ARG A 74 30.12 3.16 -11.38
N ALA A 75 29.71 4.37 -11.04
CA ALA A 75 28.61 4.62 -10.11
C ALA A 75 27.26 4.62 -10.85
N PHE A 76 26.25 4.05 -10.22
CA PHE A 76 24.87 3.99 -10.67
C PHE A 76 23.96 4.47 -9.54
N SER A 77 22.95 5.26 -9.86
CA SER A 77 21.95 5.72 -8.90
C SER A 77 20.56 5.58 -9.50
N LYS A 78 19.61 5.10 -8.69
CA LYS A 78 18.20 5.10 -9.05
C LYS A 78 17.36 5.56 -7.87
N ASP A 79 16.40 6.43 -8.18
CA ASP A 79 15.39 6.94 -7.26
C ASP A 79 14.03 6.67 -7.89
N TRP A 80 13.10 6.12 -7.12
CA TRP A 80 11.72 5.93 -7.56
C TRP A 80 10.76 5.99 -6.39
N THR A 81 9.51 6.30 -6.70
CA THR A 81 8.41 6.29 -5.75
C THR A 81 7.42 5.21 -6.15
N PHE A 82 6.80 4.55 -5.17
CA PHE A 82 5.72 3.59 -5.38
C PHE A 82 4.71 3.69 -4.23
N ARG A 83 3.45 3.31 -4.48
CA ARG A 83 2.41 3.24 -3.46
C ARG A 83 2.05 1.78 -3.20
N THR A 84 1.97 1.39 -1.93
CA THR A 84 1.50 0.06 -1.53
C THR A 84 0.00 -0.07 -1.76
N GLU A 85 -0.45 -1.31 -1.86
CA GLU A 85 -1.85 -1.63 -2.12
C GLU A 85 -2.78 -1.16 -1.00
N PRO A 86 -4.00 -0.69 -1.32
CA PRO A 86 -5.00 -0.31 -0.32
C PRO A 86 -5.63 -1.54 0.37
N ILE A 87 -5.71 -2.66 -0.34
CA ILE A 87 -6.19 -3.95 0.18
C ILE A 87 -5.09 -4.97 -0.07
N GLN A 88 -4.72 -5.74 0.95
CA GLN A 88 -3.76 -6.83 0.80
C GLN A 88 -4.18 -7.82 -0.29
N GLY A 89 -3.28 -8.06 -1.26
CA GLY A 89 -3.45 -9.09 -2.28
C GLY A 89 -4.16 -8.61 -3.54
N ILE A 90 -4.61 -7.35 -3.60
CA ILE A 90 -5.25 -6.79 -4.81
C ILE A 90 -4.30 -6.81 -6.01
N GLY A 91 -3.01 -6.53 -5.83
CA GLY A 91 -2.07 -6.52 -6.95
C GLY A 91 -1.76 -7.93 -7.43
N VAL A 92 -1.77 -8.93 -6.54
CA VAL A 92 -1.71 -10.35 -6.94
C VAL A 92 -2.92 -10.70 -7.80
N THR A 93 -4.13 -10.34 -7.36
CA THR A 93 -5.36 -10.54 -8.15
C THR A 93 -5.32 -9.81 -9.48
N LYS A 94 -4.88 -8.54 -9.51
CA LYS A 94 -4.72 -7.73 -10.73
C LYS A 94 -3.74 -8.39 -11.71
N LEU A 95 -2.56 -8.76 -11.21
CA LEU A 95 -1.48 -9.37 -11.99
C LEU A 95 -1.91 -10.71 -12.59
N HIS A 96 -2.60 -11.56 -11.84
CA HIS A 96 -3.08 -12.85 -12.36
C HIS A 96 -4.25 -12.72 -13.32
N LYS A 97 -5.09 -11.68 -13.17
CA LYS A 97 -6.22 -11.44 -14.07
C LYS A 97 -5.75 -10.92 -15.42
N ASP A 98 -4.87 -9.93 -15.43
CA ASP A 98 -4.32 -9.34 -16.65
C ASP A 98 -2.96 -8.69 -16.38
N ALA A 99 -1.90 -9.45 -16.61
CA ALA A 99 -0.53 -8.99 -16.38
C ALA A 99 -0.14 -7.82 -17.29
N ALA A 100 -0.69 -7.73 -18.51
CA ALA A 100 -0.38 -6.66 -19.45
C ALA A 100 -1.06 -5.35 -19.04
N ALA A 101 -2.35 -5.40 -18.68
CA ALA A 101 -3.06 -4.24 -18.14
C ALA A 101 -2.44 -3.79 -16.81
N TYR A 102 -2.05 -4.73 -15.94
CA TYR A 102 -1.36 -4.43 -14.69
C TYR A 102 0.02 -3.77 -14.94
N ALA A 103 0.80 -4.29 -15.90
CA ALA A 103 2.08 -3.69 -16.27
C ALA A 103 1.93 -2.30 -16.90
N LEU A 104 0.90 -2.07 -17.72
CA LEU A 104 0.56 -0.74 -18.24
C LEU A 104 0.09 0.21 -17.12
N GLN A 105 -0.65 -0.30 -16.15
CA GLN A 105 -1.10 0.45 -14.97
C GLN A 105 0.08 0.83 -14.06
N MET A 106 1.08 -0.05 -13.93
CA MET A 106 2.33 0.19 -13.20
C MET A 106 3.34 1.03 -14.01
N GLY A 107 3.30 0.96 -15.35
CA GLY A 107 4.20 1.70 -16.24
C GLY A 107 3.77 3.15 -16.51
N ASN A 108 2.47 3.45 -16.39
CA ASN A 108 1.88 4.78 -16.57
C ASN A 108 1.71 5.56 -15.23
N LEU A 109 2.48 5.21 -14.19
CA LEU A 109 2.36 5.76 -12.83
C LEU A 109 2.78 7.23 -12.73
N ASP A 110 1.92 8.14 -13.20
CA ASP A 110 1.78 9.43 -12.55
C ASP A 110 1.05 9.22 -11.22
N LEU A 111 1.70 9.60 -10.13
CA LEU A 111 1.35 9.42 -8.71
C LEU A 111 0.03 10.10 -8.26
N ASN A 112 -0.83 10.52 -9.20
CA ASN A 112 -1.90 11.48 -8.99
C ASN A 112 -3.31 10.99 -9.33
N ARG A 113 -3.56 9.68 -9.45
CA ARG A 113 -4.95 9.22 -9.55
C ARG A 113 -5.64 9.17 -8.20
N GLN A 114 -6.83 9.77 -8.20
CA GLN A 114 -7.84 9.72 -7.17
C GLN A 114 -8.24 8.26 -6.92
N HIS A 115 -8.00 7.77 -5.70
CA HIS A 115 -8.44 6.44 -5.26
C HIS A 115 -9.96 6.34 -5.38
N SER A 116 -10.45 5.39 -6.18
CA SER A 116 -11.88 5.28 -6.49
C SER A 116 -12.47 4.00 -5.93
N VAL A 117 -13.53 4.15 -5.14
CA VAL A 117 -14.28 3.04 -4.56
C VAL A 117 -15.74 3.16 -4.97
N ARG A 118 -16.33 2.07 -5.48
CA ARG A 118 -17.72 2.01 -5.92
C ARG A 118 -18.42 0.80 -5.31
N PHE A 119 -19.47 1.03 -4.54
CA PHE A 119 -20.34 -0.01 -3.99
C PHE A 119 -21.65 -0.05 -4.77
N GLY A 120 -22.04 -1.22 -5.28
CA GLY A 120 -23.37 -1.42 -5.83
C GLY A 120 -24.36 -1.69 -4.69
N LEU A 121 -25.37 -0.85 -4.51
CA LEU A 121 -26.34 -0.96 -3.40
C LEU A 121 -27.30 -2.15 -3.51
N THR A 122 -27.30 -2.83 -4.65
CA THR A 122 -28.08 -4.05 -4.93
C THR A 122 -27.20 -5.14 -5.54
N ASP A 123 -25.88 -5.03 -5.36
CA ASP A 123 -24.88 -5.93 -5.90
C ASP A 123 -24.18 -6.64 -4.72
N HIS A 124 -23.48 -7.73 -5.01
CA HIS A 124 -22.60 -8.43 -4.06
C HIS A 124 -21.13 -8.06 -4.34
N ILE A 125 -20.87 -7.22 -5.34
CA ILE A 125 -19.55 -6.79 -5.76
C ILE A 125 -19.34 -5.30 -5.47
N TYR A 126 -18.18 -4.96 -4.92
CA TYR A 126 -17.66 -3.59 -4.90
C TYR A 126 -16.39 -3.48 -5.75
N TYR A 127 -16.09 -2.26 -6.22
CA TYR A 127 -14.93 -2.01 -7.05
C TYR A 127 -13.94 -1.10 -6.36
N VAL A 128 -12.66 -1.48 -6.39
CA VAL A 128 -11.53 -0.63 -6.00
C VAL A 128 -10.65 -0.43 -7.22
N ASP A 129 -10.59 0.80 -7.73
CA ASP A 129 -9.88 1.16 -8.95
C ASP A 129 -10.18 0.20 -10.11
N THR A 130 -11.49 0.00 -10.36
CA THR A 130 -12.08 -0.90 -11.36
C THR A 130 -11.94 -2.40 -11.12
N ILE A 131 -11.30 -2.82 -10.02
CA ILE A 131 -11.17 -4.24 -9.67
C ILE A 131 -12.35 -4.68 -8.80
N PRO A 132 -13.09 -5.72 -9.20
CA PRO A 132 -14.21 -6.24 -8.42
C PRO A 132 -13.73 -7.05 -7.22
N PHE A 133 -14.43 -6.90 -6.11
CA PHE A 133 -14.29 -7.66 -4.87
C PHE A 133 -15.65 -8.11 -4.40
N LEU A 134 -15.73 -9.33 -3.87
CA LEU A 134 -16.95 -9.79 -3.22
C LEU A 134 -17.11 -9.05 -1.88
N MET A 135 -18.27 -8.45 -1.67
CA MET A 135 -18.65 -7.94 -0.35
C MET A 135 -18.87 -9.11 0.59
N LYS A 136 -18.44 -8.95 1.84
CA LYS A 136 -18.69 -9.93 2.88
C LYS A 136 -20.17 -9.95 3.27
N GLN A 137 -20.84 -8.81 3.16
CA GLN A 137 -22.26 -8.67 3.37
C GLN A 137 -22.82 -7.64 2.40
N GLU A 138 -23.91 -8.01 1.72
CA GLU A 138 -24.60 -7.12 0.79
C GLU A 138 -25.12 -5.86 1.49
N PRO A 139 -25.18 -4.73 0.77
CA PRO A 139 -25.81 -3.53 1.28
C PRO A 139 -27.28 -3.78 1.61
N LEU A 140 -27.72 -3.24 2.74
CA LEU A 140 -29.12 -3.29 3.15
C LEU A 140 -29.77 -1.92 2.89
N ILE A 141 -30.96 -1.89 2.28
CA ILE A 141 -31.74 -0.66 2.14
C ILE A 141 -32.93 -0.71 3.10
N VAL A 142 -32.97 0.19 4.08
CA VAL A 142 -34.07 0.34 5.04
C VAL A 142 -34.66 1.73 4.91
N VAL A 143 -35.93 1.81 4.52
CA VAL A 143 -36.67 3.08 4.38
C VAL A 143 -35.88 4.13 3.56
N GLY A 144 -35.33 3.71 2.41
CA GLY A 144 -34.55 4.58 1.53
C GLY A 144 -33.12 4.90 1.99
N THR A 145 -32.69 4.40 3.15
CA THR A 145 -31.32 4.54 3.66
C THR A 145 -30.51 3.29 3.35
N SER A 146 -29.34 3.45 2.74
CA SER A 146 -28.42 2.34 2.45
C SER A 146 -27.41 2.15 3.56
N PHE A 147 -27.27 0.91 4.02
CA PHE A 147 -26.31 0.47 5.01
C PHE A 147 -25.27 -0.41 4.34
N LEU A 148 -24.00 -0.04 4.47
CA LEU A 148 -22.87 -0.78 3.91
C LEU A 148 -22.15 -1.55 5.01
N TYR A 149 -21.60 -2.72 4.68
CA TYR A 149 -20.73 -3.42 5.60
C TYR A 149 -19.45 -2.62 5.81
N ILE A 150 -19.34 -2.07 7.01
CA ILE A 150 -18.40 -0.99 7.31
C ILE A 150 -16.93 -1.44 7.14
N ARG A 151 -16.63 -2.74 7.34
CA ARG A 151 -15.27 -3.27 7.17
C ARG A 151 -14.83 -3.32 5.72
N ASP A 152 -15.75 -3.62 4.79
CA ASP A 152 -15.42 -3.63 3.36
C ASP A 152 -15.14 -2.21 2.88
N LEU A 153 -15.92 -1.23 3.36
CA LEU A 153 -15.66 0.18 3.12
C LEU A 153 -14.29 0.61 3.64
N ALA A 154 -13.92 0.19 4.85
CA ALA A 154 -12.63 0.52 5.44
C ALA A 154 -11.47 -0.05 4.63
N ALA A 155 -11.52 -1.36 4.33
CA ALA A 155 -10.51 -2.04 3.55
C ALA A 155 -10.38 -1.39 2.16
N ALA A 156 -11.51 -1.13 1.50
CA ALA A 156 -11.54 -0.44 0.21
C ALA A 156 -10.87 0.91 0.26
N LEU A 157 -10.96 1.64 1.37
CA LEU A 157 -10.33 2.95 1.57
C LEU A 157 -8.92 2.89 2.18
N GLY A 158 -8.34 1.71 2.41
CA GLY A 158 -7.03 1.55 3.06
C GLY A 158 -7.03 1.94 4.53
N ALA A 159 -8.18 1.86 5.20
CA ALA A 159 -8.33 2.09 6.63
C ALA A 159 -8.39 0.77 7.40
N SER A 160 -7.85 0.78 8.62
CA SER A 160 -8.02 -0.32 9.58
C SER A 160 -9.29 -0.11 10.41
N VAL A 161 -9.92 -1.21 10.83
CA VAL A 161 -11.11 -1.20 11.70
C VAL A 161 -10.85 -2.05 12.93
N SER A 162 -11.13 -1.48 14.09
CA SER A 162 -11.14 -2.18 15.37
C SER A 162 -12.46 -1.95 16.10
N TRP A 163 -12.77 -2.81 17.06
CA TRP A 163 -13.93 -2.67 17.94
C TRP A 163 -13.47 -2.17 19.30
N ASP A 164 -14.05 -1.07 19.78
CA ASP A 164 -13.93 -0.61 21.16
C ASP A 164 -15.17 -1.05 21.94
N ASP A 165 -15.00 -2.05 22.80
CA ASP A 165 -16.10 -2.59 23.59
C ASP A 165 -16.56 -1.67 24.73
N SER A 166 -15.69 -0.78 25.21
CA SER A 166 -16.01 0.16 26.27
C SER A 166 -16.91 1.28 25.77
N GLN A 167 -16.63 1.76 24.55
CA GLN A 167 -17.40 2.81 23.88
C GLN A 167 -18.55 2.23 23.05
N LYS A 168 -18.59 0.91 22.84
CA LYS A 168 -19.47 0.22 21.91
C LYS A 168 -19.40 0.85 20.50
N ALA A 169 -18.19 0.95 19.99
CA ALA A 169 -17.91 1.69 18.77
C ALA A 169 -16.95 0.96 17.83
N ALA A 170 -17.14 1.17 16.54
CA ALA A 170 -16.17 0.79 15.52
C ALA A 170 -15.19 1.95 15.30
N VAL A 171 -13.90 1.68 15.48
CA VAL A 171 -12.81 2.66 15.38
C VAL A 171 -12.05 2.45 14.08
N TYR A 172 -12.06 3.48 13.23
CA TYR A 172 -11.44 3.54 11.91
C TYR A 172 -10.17 4.33 12.01
N LYS A 173 -9.07 3.78 11.50
CA LYS A 173 -7.80 4.49 11.45
C LYS A 173 -7.20 4.44 10.07
N LYS A 174 -6.92 5.62 9.53
CA LYS A 174 -6.11 5.81 8.34
C LYS A 174 -5.18 7.00 8.58
N LYS A 175 -3.88 6.75 8.66
CA LYS A 175 -2.87 7.80 8.91
C LYS A 175 -3.21 8.61 10.17
N ASP A 176 -3.37 9.92 10.05
CA ASP A 176 -3.74 10.88 11.09
C ASP A 176 -5.26 11.02 11.31
N LYS A 177 -6.07 10.26 10.56
CA LYS A 177 -7.52 10.26 10.67
C LYS A 177 -8.01 9.09 11.51
N GLU A 178 -8.75 9.44 12.55
CA GLU A 178 -9.52 8.50 13.35
C GLU A 178 -11.01 8.85 13.22
N ILE A 179 -11.84 7.85 12.89
CA ILE A 179 -13.30 7.99 12.95
C ILE A 179 -13.85 6.94 13.89
N VAL A 180 -14.68 7.36 14.84
CA VAL A 180 -15.34 6.47 15.80
C VAL A 180 -16.82 6.48 15.51
N PHE A 181 -17.34 5.36 15.04
CA PHE A 181 -18.77 5.17 14.80
C PHE A 181 -19.39 4.46 16.00
N TYR A 182 -20.25 5.16 16.71
CA TYR A 182 -20.94 4.63 17.89
C TYR A 182 -22.18 3.83 17.49
N ASN A 183 -22.45 2.74 18.20
CA ASN A 183 -23.67 1.96 17.99
C ASN A 183 -24.84 2.40 18.88
N ASN A 184 -24.55 3.15 19.95
CA ASN A 184 -25.46 3.48 21.02
C ASN A 184 -25.92 4.95 20.98
N GLN A 185 -25.48 5.71 19.98
CA GLN A 185 -25.86 7.10 19.78
C GLN A 185 -25.82 7.47 18.29
N ASN A 186 -26.64 8.45 17.92
CA ASN A 186 -26.70 8.98 16.57
C ASN A 186 -25.61 10.03 16.37
N ALA A 187 -24.36 9.61 16.49
CA ALA A 187 -23.20 10.44 16.30
C ALA A 187 -21.99 9.61 15.84
N TYR A 188 -20.99 10.29 15.30
CA TYR A 188 -19.64 9.78 15.16
C TYR A 188 -18.64 10.81 15.67
N SER A 189 -17.45 10.35 16.05
CA SER A 189 -16.32 11.22 16.34
C SER A 189 -15.33 11.20 15.16
N LEU A 190 -14.85 12.36 14.72
CA LEU A 190 -13.74 12.48 13.78
C LEU A 190 -12.61 13.23 14.48
N ASN A 191 -11.47 12.56 14.67
CA ASN A 191 -10.32 13.08 15.41
C ASN A 191 -10.67 13.63 16.80
N GLY A 192 -11.65 13.03 17.47
CA GLY A 192 -12.13 13.44 18.81
C GLY A 192 -13.27 14.45 18.80
N GLU A 193 -13.59 15.07 17.66
CA GLU A 193 -14.71 16.01 17.53
C GLU A 193 -15.99 15.27 17.14
N ASN A 194 -17.10 15.55 17.84
CA ASN A 194 -18.36 14.82 17.64
C ASN A 194 -19.27 15.48 16.62
N TYR A 195 -19.87 14.66 15.75
CA TYR A 195 -20.82 15.05 14.72
C TYR A 195 -22.08 14.22 14.83
N SER A 196 -23.25 14.86 14.76
CA SER A 196 -24.54 14.17 14.79
C SER A 196 -24.84 13.47 13.46
N THR A 197 -25.56 12.36 13.55
CA THR A 197 -26.11 11.61 12.41
C THR A 197 -27.60 11.38 12.61
N ASP A 198 -28.30 10.95 11.57
CA ASP A 198 -29.71 10.58 11.68
C ASP A 198 -29.90 9.21 12.36
N SER A 199 -28.88 8.35 12.29
CA SER A 199 -28.84 7.02 12.90
C SER A 199 -27.42 6.63 13.35
N GLY A 200 -27.34 5.79 14.39
CA GLY A 200 -26.09 5.16 14.84
C GLY A 200 -25.63 4.04 13.88
N ALA A 201 -24.38 3.58 14.06
CA ALA A 201 -23.83 2.47 13.30
C ALA A 201 -24.27 1.12 13.91
N ASN A 202 -25.08 0.36 13.18
CA ASN A 202 -25.59 -0.95 13.61
C ASN A 202 -24.84 -2.12 12.96
#